data_AF-A0A1L9SMX6-F1
#
_entry.id   AF-A0A1L9SMX6-F1
#
_cell.length_a   1.000
_cell.length_b   1.000
_cell.length_c   1.000
_cell.angle_alpha   90.00
_cell.angle_beta   90.00
_cell.angle_gamma   90.00
#
_symmetry.space_group_name_H-M   'P 1'
#
loop_
_entity.id
_entity.type
_entity.pdbx_description
1 polymer ?
#
loop_
_entity_poly.entity_id
_entity_poly.type
_entity_poly.pdbx_seq_one_letter_code
_entity_poly.pdbx_strand_id
1 'polypeptide(L)'
;MASNARYEPAPQRDSFEEQRQFTQPPPSYQATDFEGAPRTEDDNVPDDFKFGGTVAEGTLPIRMQFVRKVYSILTVQLLLTTIMSAISFFSPSYRTWIQSNYWLMMVSVFGALGFMFVTYWKRKSYPANLLFLTCFTLLEAYSISVVTSFYDARIVLQALVLTVGIFVALTLFACQTKYDFTSWMPYLFGGLWFLILFGFMAAFVPFGSTTELVYGAIAALVFSGYILVDTQLIMRHYHVEEEIAASISLYLDILNLFLAILRILNSQSNN
;
A
#
# COMPACT_ATOMS: atom_id res chain seq x y z
N MET A 1 -8.31 43.94 31.91
CA MET A 1 -7.79 43.64 33.26
C MET A 1 -7.33 42.19 33.23
N ALA A 2 -6.00 41.97 33.28
CA ALA A 2 -5.40 40.65 33.13
C ALA A 2 -5.41 39.88 34.46
N SER A 3 -5.74 38.59 34.38
CA SER A 3 -5.83 37.64 35.49
C SER A 3 -4.42 37.21 35.95
N ASN A 4 -4.07 37.56 37.19
CA ASN A 4 -2.86 37.06 37.85
C ASN A 4 -3.10 35.63 38.38
N ALA A 5 -2.76 34.62 37.59
CA ALA A 5 -2.60 33.26 38.10
C ALA A 5 -1.29 33.22 38.91
N ARG A 6 -1.38 33.00 40.23
CA ARG A 6 -0.21 32.72 41.08
C ARG A 6 0.39 31.38 40.65
N TYR A 7 1.65 31.40 40.25
CA TYR A 7 2.44 30.19 40.07
C TYR A 7 2.81 29.64 41.45
N GLU A 8 2.34 28.45 41.78
CA GLU A 8 2.77 27.71 42.97
C GLU A 8 3.87 26.74 42.53
N PRO A 9 5.11 26.87 43.04
CA PRO A 9 6.18 25.96 42.65
C PRO A 9 5.87 24.54 43.13
N ALA A 10 6.11 23.55 42.25
CA ALA A 10 5.95 22.15 42.60
C ALA A 10 6.86 21.78 43.78
N PRO A 11 6.40 20.99 44.75
CA PRO A 11 7.21 20.56 45.87
C PRO A 11 8.43 19.79 45.35
N GLN A 12 9.63 20.31 45.60
CA GLN A 12 10.87 19.61 45.32
C GLN A 12 11.02 18.50 46.37
N ARG A 13 10.70 17.26 45.97
CA ARG A 13 10.99 16.09 46.79
C ARG A 13 12.44 15.70 46.54
N ASP A 14 13.34 16.11 47.43
CA ASP A 14 14.74 15.67 47.37
C ASP A 14 14.81 14.18 47.70
N SER A 15 15.01 13.36 46.66
CA SER A 15 15.10 11.89 46.78
C SER A 15 16.30 11.41 47.60
N PHE A 16 17.16 12.34 48.07
CA PHE A 16 18.38 12.06 48.81
C PHE A 16 18.23 12.16 50.33
N GLU A 17 17.16 12.80 50.85
CA GLU A 17 16.93 12.91 52.30
C GLU A 17 16.13 11.75 52.88
N GLU A 18 15.44 10.98 52.03
CA GLU A 18 14.74 9.76 52.43
C GLU A 18 15.75 8.62 52.50
N GLN A 19 16.56 8.58 53.57
CA GLN A 19 17.28 7.37 53.98
C GLN A 19 16.23 6.29 54.32
N ARG A 20 15.70 5.65 53.27
CA ARG A 20 14.91 4.43 53.42
C ARG A 20 15.83 3.42 54.08
N GLN A 21 15.62 3.18 55.37
CA GLN A 21 16.16 2.00 56.03
C GLN A 21 15.55 0.80 55.32
N PHE A 22 16.25 0.32 54.30
CA PHE A 22 15.94 -0.94 53.66
C PHE A 22 16.18 -2.02 54.73
N THR A 23 15.11 -2.51 55.34
CA THR A 23 15.15 -3.54 56.39
C THR A 23 15.69 -4.87 55.88
N GLN A 24 15.87 -5.01 54.57
CA GLN A 24 16.47 -6.16 53.92
C GLN A 24 17.39 -5.67 52.79
N PRO A 25 18.55 -6.32 52.58
CA PRO A 25 19.35 -6.07 51.40
C PRO A 25 18.51 -6.34 50.14
N PRO A 26 18.74 -5.61 49.03
CA PRO A 26 18.11 -5.95 47.77
C PRO A 26 18.40 -7.42 47.47
N PRO A 27 17.43 -8.17 46.92
CA PRO A 27 17.62 -9.57 46.61
C PRO A 27 18.90 -9.71 45.78
N SER A 28 19.79 -10.60 46.21
CA SER A 28 21.02 -10.87 45.46
C SER A 28 20.61 -11.25 44.05
N TYR A 29 21.18 -10.58 43.04
CA TYR A 29 21.24 -11.10 41.68
C TYR A 29 22.15 -12.33 41.70
N GLN A 30 21.73 -13.38 42.41
CA GLN A 30 22.19 -14.71 42.08
C GLN A 30 21.76 -14.89 40.63
N ALA A 31 22.74 -15.20 39.78
CA ALA A 31 22.44 -15.92 38.56
C ALA A 31 21.77 -17.22 39.02
N THR A 32 20.46 -17.16 39.28
CA THR A 32 19.62 -18.32 39.13
C THR A 32 19.94 -18.77 37.72
N ASP A 33 20.52 -19.96 37.59
CA ASP A 33 20.51 -20.69 36.34
C ASP A 33 19.05 -20.70 35.89
N PHE A 34 18.70 -19.73 35.04
CA PHE A 34 17.41 -19.72 34.38
C PHE A 34 17.52 -20.89 33.42
N GLU A 35 17.22 -22.09 33.91
CA GLU A 35 16.78 -23.24 33.12
C GLU A 35 15.38 -22.96 32.51
N GLY A 36 15.06 -21.69 32.23
CA GLY A 36 13.99 -21.35 31.33
C GLY A 36 14.50 -21.70 29.94
N ALA A 37 13.97 -22.77 29.36
CA ALA A 37 14.10 -23.01 27.93
C ALA A 37 13.85 -21.69 27.17
N PRO A 38 14.59 -21.41 26.09
CA PRO A 38 14.33 -20.22 25.29
C PRO A 38 12.84 -20.17 24.97
N ARG A 39 12.18 -19.04 25.28
CA ARG A 39 10.75 -18.87 25.11
C ARG A 39 10.35 -19.28 23.70
N THR A 40 9.41 -20.21 23.59
CA THR A 40 8.92 -20.72 22.32
C THR A 40 7.65 -19.96 21.91
N GLU A 41 7.30 -19.99 20.62
CA GLU A 41 6.11 -19.28 20.11
C GLU A 41 4.79 -19.73 20.77
N ASP A 42 4.80 -20.90 21.44
CA ASP A 42 3.66 -21.51 22.14
C ASP A 42 3.57 -21.15 23.64
N ASP A 43 4.49 -20.32 24.16
CA ASP A 43 4.34 -19.81 25.53
C ASP A 43 3.05 -19.00 25.64
N ASN A 44 2.32 -19.17 26.74
CA ASN A 44 1.04 -18.48 27.00
C ASN A 44 1.27 -17.01 27.39
N VAL A 45 1.95 -16.27 26.52
CA VAL A 45 2.27 -14.85 26.68
C VAL A 45 0.97 -14.04 26.49
N PRO A 46 0.70 -13.02 27.32
CA PRO A 46 -0.43 -12.13 27.08
C PRO A 46 -0.36 -11.50 25.68
N ASP A 47 -1.53 -11.29 25.05
CA ASP A 47 -1.61 -10.87 23.64
C ASP A 47 -0.87 -9.55 23.36
N ASP A 48 -0.83 -8.63 24.32
CA ASP A 48 -0.09 -7.35 24.23
C ASP A 48 1.41 -7.53 23.97
N PHE A 49 2.00 -8.68 24.34
CA PHE A 49 3.41 -8.99 24.06
C PHE A 49 3.63 -9.75 22.76
N LYS A 50 2.55 -10.19 22.09
CA LYS A 50 2.61 -10.86 20.78
C LYS A 50 2.60 -9.84 19.63
N PHE A 51 2.08 -8.65 19.87
CA PHE A 51 2.13 -7.53 18.94
C PHE A 51 3.40 -6.71 19.19
N GLY A 52 4.38 -6.84 18.30
CA GLY A 52 5.44 -5.84 18.19
C GLY A 52 4.93 -4.58 17.47
N GLY A 53 5.64 -3.46 17.61
CA GLY A 53 5.28 -2.20 16.96
C GLY A 53 5.31 -2.27 15.42
N THR A 54 5.87 -3.34 14.86
CA THR A 54 5.87 -3.63 13.42
C THR A 54 5.57 -5.10 13.15
N VAL A 55 5.18 -5.42 11.91
CA VAL A 55 4.95 -6.79 11.45
C VAL A 55 6.20 -7.65 11.65
N ALA A 56 7.42 -7.14 11.47
CA ALA A 56 8.64 -7.92 11.68
C ALA A 56 8.79 -8.46 13.12
N GLU A 57 8.29 -7.72 14.10
CA GLU A 57 8.40 -8.01 15.52
C GLU A 57 7.29 -8.94 16.05
N GLY A 58 6.21 -9.13 15.28
CA GLY A 58 5.12 -10.03 15.64
C GLY A 58 5.50 -11.51 15.50
N THR A 59 4.78 -12.38 16.22
CA THR A 59 4.95 -13.84 16.08
C THR A 59 4.61 -14.31 14.66
N LEU A 60 5.17 -15.45 14.22
CA LEU A 60 4.91 -16.01 12.89
C LEU A 60 3.42 -16.09 12.51
N PRO A 61 2.49 -16.58 13.36
CA PRO A 61 1.07 -16.61 13.01
C PRO A 61 0.46 -15.23 12.76
N ILE A 62 0.86 -14.20 13.53
CA ILE A 62 0.38 -12.82 13.37
C ILE A 62 0.85 -12.24 12.05
N ARG A 63 2.13 -12.46 11.70
CA ARG A 63 2.72 -12.03 10.43
C ARG A 63 2.01 -12.63 9.23
N MET A 64 1.78 -13.94 9.27
CA MET A 64 1.08 -14.66 8.20
C MET A 64 -0.39 -14.22 8.09
N GLN A 65 -1.04 -13.91 9.20
CA GLN A 65 -2.39 -13.37 9.21
C GLN A 65 -2.46 -11.99 8.55
N PHE A 66 -1.53 -11.09 8.89
CA PHE A 66 -1.43 -9.75 8.29
C PHE A 66 -1.25 -9.85 6.77
N VAL A 67 -0.23 -10.59 6.32
CA VAL A 67 0.06 -10.79 4.89
C VAL A 67 -1.16 -11.38 4.18
N ARG A 68 -1.81 -12.39 4.76
CA ARG A 68 -3.03 -12.99 4.19
C ARG A 68 -4.14 -11.96 4.01
N LYS A 69 -4.38 -11.09 5.00
CA LYS A 69 -5.40 -10.03 4.90
C LYS A 69 -5.08 -9.06 3.76
N VAL A 70 -3.84 -8.55 3.70
CA VAL A 70 -3.41 -7.60 2.66
C VAL A 70 -3.63 -8.18 1.26
N TYR A 71 -3.15 -9.39 1.00
CA TYR A 71 -3.28 -10.02 -0.32
C TYR A 71 -4.71 -10.48 -0.62
N SER A 72 -5.52 -10.79 0.39
CA SER A 72 -6.95 -11.10 0.21
C SER A 72 -7.73 -9.86 -0.22
N ILE A 73 -7.50 -8.72 0.44
CA ILE A 73 -8.08 -7.43 0.05
C ILE A 73 -7.64 -7.09 -1.38
N LEU A 74 -6.34 -7.14 -1.66
CA LEU A 74 -5.77 -6.87 -2.98
C LEU A 74 -6.44 -7.73 -4.07
N THR A 75 -6.59 -9.02 -3.82
CA THR A 75 -7.19 -9.95 -4.80
C THR A 75 -8.64 -9.57 -5.09
N VAL A 76 -9.43 -9.21 -4.07
CA VAL A 76 -10.80 -8.70 -4.26
C VAL A 76 -10.80 -7.41 -5.08
N GLN A 77 -9.88 -6.49 -4.82
CA GLN A 77 -9.76 -5.25 -5.59
C GLN A 77 -9.46 -5.52 -7.07
N LEU A 78 -8.47 -6.38 -7.36
CA LEU A 78 -8.09 -6.74 -8.72
C LEU A 78 -9.20 -7.50 -9.47
N LEU A 79 -9.89 -8.41 -8.79
CA LEU A 79 -11.03 -9.13 -9.38
C LEU A 79 -12.18 -8.16 -9.70
N LEU A 80 -12.51 -7.24 -8.80
CA LEU A 80 -13.53 -6.23 -9.03
C LEU A 80 -13.18 -5.37 -10.25
N THR A 81 -11.93 -4.91 -10.34
CA THR A 81 -11.45 -4.09 -11.47
C THR A 81 -11.46 -4.86 -12.78
N THR A 82 -11.09 -6.14 -12.75
CA THR A 82 -11.14 -7.01 -13.92
C THR A 82 -12.58 -7.22 -14.39
N ILE A 83 -13.51 -7.50 -13.47
CA ILE A 83 -14.94 -7.69 -13.79
C ILE A 83 -15.53 -6.40 -14.36
N MET A 84 -15.31 -5.25 -13.72
CA MET A 84 -15.79 -3.95 -14.21
C MET A 84 -15.25 -3.62 -15.60
N SER A 85 -13.98 -3.91 -15.86
CA SER A 85 -13.37 -3.72 -17.19
C SER A 85 -13.93 -4.71 -18.21
N ALA A 86 -14.15 -5.96 -17.84
CA ALA A 86 -14.70 -7.00 -18.70
C ALA A 86 -16.09 -6.65 -19.24
N ILE A 87 -16.94 -6.01 -18.43
CA ILE A 87 -18.29 -5.57 -18.85
C ILE A 87 -18.22 -4.63 -20.06
N SER A 88 -17.17 -3.79 -20.17
CA SER A 88 -16.95 -2.91 -21.34
C SER A 88 -16.67 -3.66 -22.64
N PHE A 89 -16.14 -4.88 -22.57
CA PHE A 89 -15.86 -5.69 -23.76
C PHE A 89 -17.07 -6.54 -24.18
N PHE A 90 -17.91 -6.96 -23.22
CA PHE A 90 -19.08 -7.79 -23.51
C PHE A 90 -20.35 -7.00 -23.82
N SER A 91 -20.44 -5.74 -23.39
CA SER A 91 -21.63 -4.90 -23.58
C SER A 91 -21.30 -3.64 -24.40
N PRO A 92 -21.62 -3.62 -25.71
CA PRO A 92 -21.44 -2.43 -26.54
C PRO A 92 -22.18 -1.21 -26.00
N SER A 93 -23.38 -1.41 -25.44
CA SER A 93 -24.18 -0.32 -24.85
C SER A 93 -23.48 0.32 -23.66
N TYR A 94 -22.89 -0.50 -22.77
CA TYR A 94 -22.12 0.01 -21.64
C TYR A 94 -20.84 0.72 -22.10
N ARG A 95 -20.11 0.16 -23.07
CA ARG A 95 -18.92 0.77 -23.67
C ARG A 95 -19.21 2.16 -24.22
N THR A 96 -20.24 2.30 -25.04
CA THR A 96 -20.62 3.60 -25.62
C THR A 96 -21.07 4.58 -24.53
N TRP A 97 -21.76 4.10 -23.50
CA TRP A 97 -22.19 4.94 -22.39
C TRP A 97 -21.01 5.50 -21.57
N ILE A 98 -20.04 4.66 -21.17
CA ILE A 98 -18.88 5.14 -20.40
C ILE A 98 -17.98 6.07 -21.23
N GLN A 99 -17.85 5.84 -22.54
CA GLN A 99 -17.05 6.68 -23.44
C GLN A 99 -17.71 8.04 -23.72
N SER A 100 -19.04 8.11 -23.77
CA SER A 100 -19.76 9.36 -24.01
C SER A 100 -19.89 10.24 -22.76
N ASN A 101 -19.84 9.64 -21.55
CA ASN A 101 -20.01 10.35 -20.29
C ASN A 101 -18.67 10.65 -19.60
N TYR A 102 -17.80 11.43 -20.25
CA TYR A 102 -16.48 11.79 -19.73
C TYR A 102 -16.50 12.41 -18.32
N TRP A 103 -17.57 13.14 -17.98
CA TRP A 103 -17.72 13.73 -16.65
C TRP A 103 -17.74 12.68 -15.53
N LEU A 104 -18.26 11.48 -15.78
CA LEU A 104 -18.24 10.37 -14.81
C LEU A 104 -16.83 9.86 -14.56
N MET A 105 -15.97 9.88 -15.58
CA MET A 105 -14.55 9.55 -15.41
C MET A 105 -13.88 10.57 -14.48
N MET A 106 -14.17 11.87 -14.64
CA MET A 106 -13.64 12.89 -13.73
C MET A 106 -14.13 12.69 -12.30
N VAL A 107 -15.43 12.45 -12.10
CA VAL A 107 -16.00 12.14 -10.78
C VAL A 107 -15.35 10.91 -10.17
N SER A 108 -15.09 9.89 -10.99
CA SER A 108 -14.46 8.66 -10.56
C SER A 108 -13.00 8.87 -10.14
N VAL A 109 -12.18 9.57 -10.93
CA VAL A 109 -10.77 9.84 -10.60
C VAL A 109 -10.65 10.71 -9.34
N PHE A 110 -11.35 11.85 -9.29
CA PHE A 110 -11.31 12.74 -8.12
C PHE A 110 -11.97 12.11 -6.90
N GLY A 111 -13.03 11.33 -7.10
CA GLY A 111 -13.68 10.56 -6.07
C GLY A 111 -12.75 9.50 -5.49
N ALA A 112 -12.06 8.71 -6.32
CA ALA A 112 -11.08 7.73 -5.90
C ALA A 112 -9.98 8.39 -5.06
N LEU A 113 -9.42 9.51 -5.53
CA LEU A 113 -8.43 10.27 -4.78
C LEU A 113 -8.97 10.75 -3.41
N GLY A 114 -10.20 11.29 -3.38
CA GLY A 114 -10.85 11.71 -2.14
C GLY A 114 -11.08 10.55 -1.16
N PHE A 115 -11.62 9.43 -1.64
CA PHE A 115 -11.82 8.24 -0.82
C PHE A 115 -10.50 7.59 -0.38
N MET A 116 -9.43 7.70 -1.16
CA MET A 116 -8.08 7.28 -0.74
C MET A 116 -7.63 8.07 0.50
N PHE A 117 -7.74 9.40 0.47
CA PHE A 117 -7.41 10.25 1.63
C PHE A 117 -8.29 9.95 2.85
N VAL A 118 -9.60 9.81 2.65
CA VAL A 118 -10.53 9.48 3.74
C VAL A 118 -10.23 8.11 4.33
N THR A 119 -9.93 7.12 3.48
CA THR A 119 -9.55 5.77 3.92
C THR A 119 -8.27 5.81 4.73
N TYR A 120 -7.27 6.59 4.30
CA TYR A 120 -6.02 6.75 5.04
C TYR A 120 -6.22 7.44 6.40
N TRP A 121 -7.08 8.46 6.45
CA TRP A 121 -7.42 9.15 7.70
C TRP A 121 -8.20 8.25 8.66
N LYS A 122 -9.14 7.47 8.15
CA LYS A 122 -9.99 6.55 8.93
C LYS A 122 -9.45 5.13 8.98
N ARG A 123 -8.17 4.89 8.66
CA ARG A 123 -7.61 3.54 8.50
C ARG A 123 -7.79 2.62 9.72
N LYS A 124 -7.76 3.18 10.93
CA LYS A 124 -7.97 2.45 12.20
C LYS A 124 -9.44 2.35 12.66
N SER A 125 -10.38 2.93 11.92
CA SER A 125 -11.79 2.96 12.30
C SER A 125 -12.58 1.87 11.60
N TYR A 126 -12.63 0.68 12.20
CA TYR A 126 -13.46 -0.43 11.72
C TYR A 126 -14.94 -0.24 12.11
N PRO A 127 -15.92 -0.53 11.24
CA PRO A 127 -15.82 -1.02 9.86
C PRO A 127 -15.81 0.08 8.78
N ALA A 128 -15.79 1.36 9.17
CA ALA A 128 -15.87 2.50 8.24
C ALA A 128 -14.72 2.50 7.22
N ASN A 129 -13.53 2.08 7.64
CA ASN A 129 -12.36 1.92 6.79
C ASN A 129 -12.60 0.99 5.58
N LEU A 130 -13.33 -0.11 5.77
CA LEU A 130 -13.69 -1.03 4.68
C LEU A 130 -14.71 -0.42 3.72
N LEU A 131 -15.69 0.34 4.23
CA LEU A 131 -16.66 1.03 3.38
C LEU A 131 -15.96 2.05 2.47
N PHE A 132 -15.07 2.88 3.04
CA PHE A 132 -14.31 3.85 2.25
C PHE A 132 -13.36 3.17 1.26
N LEU A 133 -12.73 2.06 1.64
CA LEU A 133 -11.92 1.24 0.75
C LEU A 133 -12.73 0.66 -0.41
N THR A 134 -13.95 0.18 -0.17
CA THR A 134 -14.84 -0.32 -1.23
C THR A 134 -15.24 0.81 -2.17
N CYS A 135 -15.59 2.00 -1.66
CA CYS A 135 -15.89 3.16 -2.50
C CYS A 135 -14.68 3.58 -3.35
N PHE A 136 -13.49 3.66 -2.74
CA PHE A 136 -12.23 3.89 -3.46
C PHE A 136 -12.04 2.87 -4.59
N THR A 137 -12.17 1.58 -4.27
CA THR A 137 -11.95 0.48 -5.22
C THR A 137 -12.94 0.51 -6.37
N LEU A 138 -14.23 0.77 -6.10
CA LEU A 138 -15.27 0.88 -7.14
C LEU A 138 -15.03 2.05 -8.09
N LEU A 139 -14.62 3.20 -7.54
CA LEU A 139 -14.31 4.37 -8.36
C LEU A 139 -13.06 4.11 -9.19
N GLU A 140 -11.99 3.57 -8.61
CA GLU A 140 -10.78 3.24 -9.35
C GLU A 140 -11.05 2.18 -10.44
N ALA A 141 -11.80 1.13 -10.11
CA ALA A 141 -12.21 0.10 -11.06
C ALA A 141 -13.02 0.66 -12.24
N TYR A 142 -13.90 1.62 -11.98
CA TYR A 142 -14.63 2.32 -13.03
C TYR A 142 -13.67 3.11 -13.93
N SER A 143 -12.72 3.87 -13.35
CA SER A 143 -11.70 4.59 -14.12
C SER A 143 -10.91 3.66 -15.04
N ILE A 144 -10.44 2.52 -14.52
CA ILE A 144 -9.72 1.52 -15.32
C ILE A 144 -10.63 0.91 -16.41
N SER A 145 -11.91 0.68 -16.12
CA SER A 145 -12.88 0.21 -17.12
C SER A 145 -13.05 1.22 -18.26
N VAL A 146 -13.14 2.53 -17.95
CA VAL A 146 -13.21 3.58 -18.97
C VAL A 146 -11.94 3.60 -19.81
N VAL A 147 -10.75 3.58 -19.19
CA VAL A 147 -9.47 3.61 -19.90
C VAL A 147 -9.34 2.39 -20.83
N THR A 148 -9.55 1.18 -20.31
CA THR A 148 -9.41 -0.06 -21.08
C THR A 148 -10.41 -0.17 -22.22
N SER A 149 -11.57 0.49 -22.13
CA SER A 149 -12.57 0.52 -23.20
C SER A 149 -12.06 1.17 -24.50
N PHE A 150 -11.01 1.99 -24.45
CA PHE A 150 -10.40 2.62 -25.63
C PHE A 150 -9.33 1.74 -26.30
N TYR A 151 -9.01 0.58 -25.75
CA TYR A 151 -8.01 -0.34 -26.27
C TYR A 151 -8.67 -1.58 -26.88
N ASP A 152 -7.92 -2.30 -27.72
CA ASP A 152 -8.34 -3.61 -28.20
C ASP A 152 -8.30 -4.64 -27.06
N ALA A 153 -9.35 -5.48 -26.96
CA ALA A 153 -9.47 -6.50 -25.93
C ALA A 153 -8.27 -7.47 -25.89
N ARG A 154 -7.66 -7.77 -27.04
CA ARG A 154 -6.47 -8.64 -27.12
C ARG A 154 -5.28 -7.99 -26.44
N ILE A 155 -5.05 -6.70 -26.68
CA ILE A 155 -3.96 -5.93 -26.07
C ILE A 155 -4.16 -5.83 -24.56
N VAL A 156 -5.41 -5.58 -24.13
CA VAL A 156 -5.77 -5.50 -22.71
C VAL A 156 -5.52 -6.83 -22.00
N LEU A 157 -5.89 -7.96 -22.60
CA LEU A 157 -5.65 -9.29 -22.04
C LEU A 157 -4.16 -9.61 -21.95
N GLN A 158 -3.38 -9.29 -23.00
CA GLN A 158 -1.93 -9.45 -22.98
C GLN A 158 -1.27 -8.63 -21.86
N ALA A 159 -1.67 -7.37 -21.71
CA ALA A 159 -1.18 -6.51 -20.64
C ALA A 159 -1.50 -7.07 -19.26
N LEU A 160 -2.73 -7.57 -19.06
CA LEU A 160 -3.15 -8.19 -17.80
C LEU A 160 -2.28 -9.41 -17.46
N VAL A 161 -2.07 -10.33 -18.41
CA VAL A 161 -1.25 -11.54 -18.20
C VAL A 161 0.20 -11.18 -17.87
N LEU A 162 0.79 -10.24 -18.59
CA LEU A 162 2.16 -9.78 -18.31
C LEU A 162 2.27 -9.11 -16.94
N THR A 163 1.30 -8.27 -16.57
CA THR A 163 1.29 -7.59 -15.26
C THR A 163 1.22 -8.60 -14.12
N VAL A 164 0.32 -9.58 -14.21
CA VAL A 164 0.20 -10.65 -13.21
C VAL A 164 1.50 -11.45 -13.11
N GLY A 165 2.10 -11.82 -14.25
CA GLY A 165 3.36 -12.54 -14.28
C GLY A 165 4.51 -11.77 -13.61
N ILE A 166 4.67 -10.48 -13.95
CA ILE A 166 5.68 -9.61 -13.36
C ILE A 166 5.43 -9.41 -11.87
N PHE A 167 4.20 -9.10 -11.47
CA PHE A 167 3.82 -8.91 -10.07
C PHE A 167 4.15 -10.15 -9.22
N VAL A 168 3.75 -11.35 -9.67
CA VAL A 168 4.03 -12.60 -8.95
C VAL A 168 5.55 -12.84 -8.87
N ALA A 169 6.28 -12.67 -9.97
CA ALA A 169 7.73 -12.87 -10.00
C ALA A 169 8.46 -11.91 -9.05
N LEU A 170 8.12 -10.61 -9.10
CA LEU A 170 8.72 -9.59 -8.23
C LEU A 170 8.35 -9.79 -6.76
N THR A 171 7.10 -10.14 -6.47
CA THR A 171 6.64 -10.44 -5.11
C THR A 171 7.44 -11.62 -4.54
N LEU A 172 7.54 -12.74 -5.28
CA LEU A 172 8.31 -13.91 -4.84
C LEU A 172 9.79 -13.57 -4.63
N PHE A 173 10.37 -12.79 -5.53
CA PHE A 173 11.75 -12.33 -5.42
C PHE A 173 11.97 -11.43 -4.20
N ALA A 174 11.08 -10.47 -3.96
CA ALA A 174 11.11 -9.59 -2.80
C ALA A 174 10.99 -10.35 -1.48
N CYS A 175 10.17 -11.41 -1.44
CA CYS A 175 10.01 -12.30 -0.29
C CYS A 175 11.26 -13.13 0.04
N GLN A 176 12.02 -13.53 -0.99
CA GLN A 176 13.16 -14.44 -0.83
C GLN A 176 14.50 -13.71 -0.68
N THR A 177 14.62 -12.50 -1.24
CA THR A 177 15.88 -11.78 -1.27
C THR A 177 16.29 -11.26 0.11
N LYS A 178 17.60 -11.22 0.33
CA LYS A 178 18.22 -10.54 1.48
C LYS A 178 18.53 -9.06 1.21
N TYR A 179 18.47 -8.65 -0.05
CA TYR A 179 18.67 -7.25 -0.43
C TYR A 179 17.52 -6.39 0.11
N ASP A 180 17.84 -5.24 0.69
CA ASP A 180 16.85 -4.30 1.21
C ASP A 180 16.48 -3.27 0.14
N PHE A 181 15.37 -3.53 -0.56
CA PHE A 181 14.79 -2.61 -1.52
C PHE A 181 14.18 -1.38 -0.86
N THR A 182 13.86 -1.40 0.43
CA THR A 182 13.25 -0.25 1.15
C THR A 182 14.07 1.04 0.98
N SER A 183 15.39 0.90 0.87
CA SER A 183 16.32 2.01 0.59
C SER A 183 16.09 2.72 -0.76
N TRP A 184 15.30 2.13 -1.67
CA TRP A 184 15.00 2.70 -2.98
C TRP A 184 13.89 3.75 -2.95
N MET A 185 13.15 3.87 -1.84
CA MET A 185 12.02 4.81 -1.70
C MET A 185 12.29 6.24 -2.20
N PRO A 186 13.42 6.91 -1.87
CA PRO A 186 13.64 8.29 -2.31
C PRO A 186 13.78 8.40 -3.83
N TYR A 187 14.41 7.41 -4.46
CA TYR A 187 14.59 7.37 -5.92
C TYR A 187 13.27 7.09 -6.63
N LEU A 188 12.49 6.14 -6.11
CA LEU A 188 11.15 5.84 -6.64
C LEU A 188 10.21 7.03 -6.49
N PHE A 189 10.26 7.74 -5.36
CA PHE A 189 9.49 8.96 -5.14
C PHE A 189 9.86 10.06 -6.16
N GLY A 190 11.15 10.24 -6.44
CA GLY A 190 11.61 11.13 -7.51
C GLY A 190 11.10 10.69 -8.89
N GLY A 191 11.15 9.40 -9.19
CA GLY A 191 10.62 8.81 -10.42
C GLY A 191 9.11 9.00 -10.58
N LEU A 192 8.35 8.86 -9.50
CA LEU A 192 6.91 9.10 -9.48
C LEU A 192 6.59 10.57 -9.81
N TRP A 193 7.30 11.53 -9.21
CA TRP A 193 7.12 12.95 -9.53
C TRP A 193 7.47 13.26 -10.98
N PHE A 194 8.53 12.64 -11.52
CA PHE A 194 8.85 12.76 -12.93
C PHE A 194 7.69 12.27 -13.81
N LEU A 195 7.11 11.10 -13.51
CA LEU A 195 5.97 10.56 -14.26
C LEU A 195 4.74 11.48 -14.16
N ILE A 196 4.44 12.00 -12.97
CA ILE A 196 3.30 12.91 -12.75
C ILE A 196 3.46 14.20 -13.56
N LEU A 197 4.62 14.86 -13.47
CA LEU A 197 4.88 16.13 -14.17
C LEU A 197 4.92 15.94 -15.68
N PHE A 198 5.55 14.86 -16.14
CA PHE A 198 5.58 14.52 -17.57
C PHE A 198 4.18 14.17 -18.08
N GLY A 199 3.41 13.37 -17.34
CA GLY A 199 2.03 13.01 -17.67
C GLY A 199 1.11 14.24 -17.72
N PHE A 200 1.29 15.19 -16.81
CA PHE A 200 0.59 16.47 -16.84
C PHE A 200 0.94 17.29 -18.09
N MET A 201 2.22 17.39 -18.44
CA MET A 201 2.64 18.04 -19.69
C MET A 201 2.05 17.34 -20.93
N ALA A 202 2.06 16.01 -20.96
CA ALA A 202 1.51 15.20 -22.05
C ALA A 202 -0.01 15.35 -22.22
N ALA A 203 -0.73 15.83 -21.20
CA ALA A 203 -2.14 16.15 -21.34
C ALA A 203 -2.39 17.37 -22.25
N PHE A 204 -1.41 18.27 -22.42
CA PHE A 204 -1.53 19.47 -23.25
C PHE A 204 -0.75 19.38 -24.57
N VAL A 205 0.25 18.51 -24.65
CA VAL A 205 1.13 18.38 -25.81
C VAL A 205 1.02 16.95 -26.37
N PRO A 206 0.57 16.78 -27.64
CA PRO A 206 0.54 15.47 -28.26
C PRO A 206 1.97 15.00 -28.57
N PHE A 207 2.34 13.83 -28.05
CA PHE A 207 3.62 13.20 -28.30
C PHE A 207 3.51 12.05 -29.32
N GLY A 208 4.62 11.74 -29.99
CA GLY A 208 4.70 10.63 -30.95
C GLY A 208 4.80 9.26 -30.27
N SER A 209 4.58 8.18 -31.05
CA SER A 209 4.55 6.80 -30.55
C SER A 209 5.82 6.40 -29.78
N THR A 210 7.00 6.81 -30.24
CA THR A 210 8.27 6.55 -29.53
C THR A 210 8.29 7.14 -28.12
N THR A 211 7.72 8.32 -27.92
CA THR A 211 7.69 8.96 -26.60
C THR A 211 6.73 8.23 -25.65
N GLU A 212 5.56 7.81 -26.14
CA GLU A 212 4.61 7.00 -25.38
C GLU A 212 5.20 5.65 -24.96
N LEU A 213 5.96 5.00 -25.85
CA LEU A 213 6.67 3.75 -25.54
C LEU A 213 7.72 3.97 -24.45
N VAL A 214 8.57 5.00 -24.59
CA VAL A 214 9.61 5.31 -23.59
C VAL A 214 8.99 5.67 -22.25
N TYR A 215 7.94 6.48 -22.24
CA TYR A 215 7.21 6.84 -21.03
C TYR A 215 6.61 5.59 -20.36
N GLY A 216 5.96 4.72 -21.13
CA GLY A 216 5.44 3.44 -20.65
C GLY A 216 6.53 2.55 -20.06
N ALA A 217 7.69 2.45 -20.70
CA ALA A 217 8.81 1.65 -20.21
C ALA A 217 9.38 2.18 -18.89
N ILE A 218 9.56 3.51 -18.76
CA ILE A 218 10.00 4.13 -17.51
C ILE A 218 8.97 3.91 -16.42
N ALA A 219 7.68 4.11 -16.71
CA ALA A 219 6.61 3.86 -15.75
C ALA A 219 6.61 2.40 -15.28
N ALA A 220 6.72 1.43 -16.19
CA ALA A 220 6.76 0.01 -15.86
C ALA A 220 7.94 -0.33 -14.92
N LEU A 221 9.13 0.26 -15.16
CA LEU A 221 10.28 0.07 -14.28
C LEU A 221 10.07 0.70 -12.89
N VAL A 222 9.53 1.91 -12.82
CA VAL A 222 9.25 2.60 -11.55
C VAL A 222 8.25 1.82 -10.72
N PHE A 223 7.11 1.41 -11.30
CA PHE A 223 6.10 0.65 -10.57
C PHE A 223 6.51 -0.79 -10.26
N SER A 224 7.37 -1.41 -11.09
CA SER A 224 8.04 -2.65 -10.72
C SER A 224 8.96 -2.48 -9.49
N GLY A 225 9.68 -1.36 -9.41
CA GLY A 225 10.47 -0.99 -8.24
C GLY A 225 9.60 -0.78 -7.00
N TYR A 226 8.46 -0.09 -7.13
CA TYR A 226 7.51 0.06 -6.03
C TYR A 226 6.96 -1.28 -5.55
N ILE A 227 6.59 -2.22 -6.44
CA ILE A 227 6.16 -3.58 -6.03
C ILE A 227 7.22 -4.27 -5.14
N LEU A 228 8.51 -4.16 -5.49
CA LEU A 228 9.58 -4.72 -4.68
C LEU A 228 9.66 -4.07 -3.29
N VAL A 229 9.60 -2.74 -3.23
CA VAL A 229 9.62 -1.97 -1.98
C VAL A 229 8.41 -2.27 -1.12
N ASP A 230 7.22 -2.16 -1.68
CA ASP A 230 5.96 -2.31 -0.97
C ASP A 230 5.76 -3.73 -0.47
N THR A 231 6.17 -4.73 -1.24
CA THR A 231 6.19 -6.12 -0.75
C THR A 231 7.09 -6.24 0.48
N GLN A 232 8.28 -5.64 0.49
CA GLN A 232 9.18 -5.67 1.66
C GLN A 232 8.65 -4.86 2.84
N LEU A 233 7.95 -3.75 2.61
CA LEU A 233 7.26 -3.01 3.66
C LEU A 233 6.17 -3.87 4.30
N ILE A 234 5.36 -4.55 3.51
CA ILE A 234 4.29 -5.46 3.98
C ILE A 234 4.88 -6.56 4.88
N MET A 235 6.04 -7.09 4.53
CA MET A 235 6.66 -8.16 5.30
C MET A 235 7.34 -7.73 6.60
N ARG A 236 7.75 -6.45 6.71
CA ARG A 236 8.68 -6.01 7.76
C ARG A 236 8.25 -4.76 8.52
N HIS A 237 7.71 -3.74 7.84
CA HIS A 237 7.65 -2.38 8.38
C HIS A 237 6.24 -1.91 8.77
N TYR A 238 5.19 -2.38 8.10
CA TYR A 238 3.82 -1.99 8.46
C TYR A 238 3.46 -2.41 9.89
N HIS A 239 2.53 -1.71 10.51
CA HIS A 239 1.85 -2.20 11.72
C HIS A 239 0.77 -3.23 11.33
N VAL A 240 0.47 -4.18 12.22
CA VAL A 240 -0.47 -5.30 11.98
C VAL A 240 -1.92 -4.82 11.69
N GLU A 241 -2.24 -3.58 12.05
CA GLU A 241 -3.55 -2.93 11.82
C GLU A 241 -3.57 -1.99 10.59
N GLU A 242 -2.49 -1.96 9.81
CA GLU A 242 -2.38 -1.10 8.63
C GLU A 242 -2.56 -1.87 7.31
N GLU A 243 -3.32 -2.98 7.35
CA GLU A 243 -3.52 -3.85 6.19
C GLU A 243 -4.20 -3.12 5.01
N ILE A 244 -5.04 -2.13 5.32
CA ILE A 244 -5.74 -1.32 4.32
C ILE A 244 -4.77 -0.41 3.58
N ALA A 245 -3.88 0.28 4.29
CA ALA A 245 -2.90 1.17 3.66
C ALA A 245 -1.95 0.36 2.77
N ALA A 246 -1.44 -0.76 3.29
CA ALA A 246 -0.64 -1.72 2.54
C ALA A 246 -1.33 -2.22 1.26
N SER A 247 -2.61 -2.59 1.34
CA SER A 247 -3.37 -3.04 0.17
C SER A 247 -3.57 -1.95 -0.88
N ILE A 248 -3.81 -0.69 -0.47
CA ILE A 248 -3.99 0.43 -1.40
C ILE A 248 -2.71 0.70 -2.18
N SER A 249 -1.55 0.77 -1.51
CA SER A 249 -0.28 1.04 -2.19
C SER A 249 0.05 -0.04 -3.20
N LEU A 250 0.00 -1.32 -2.79
CA LEU A 250 0.27 -2.44 -3.69
C LEU A 250 -0.75 -2.56 -4.84
N TYR A 251 -2.01 -2.20 -4.60
CA TYR A 251 -3.04 -2.13 -5.64
C TYR A 251 -2.73 -1.05 -6.69
N LEU A 252 -2.35 0.15 -6.25
CA LEU A 252 -1.98 1.24 -7.15
C LEU A 252 -0.72 0.90 -7.95
N ASP A 253 0.26 0.23 -7.36
CA ASP A 253 1.46 -0.21 -8.07
C ASP A 253 1.13 -1.17 -9.21
N ILE A 254 0.26 -2.16 -8.95
CA ILE A 254 -0.18 -3.13 -9.97
C ILE A 254 -0.99 -2.45 -11.06
N LEU A 255 -1.91 -1.55 -10.72
CA LEU A 255 -2.70 -0.82 -11.71
C LEU A 255 -1.84 0.06 -12.60
N ASN A 256 -0.89 0.79 -12.01
CA ASN A 256 -0.02 1.65 -12.78
C ASN A 256 0.97 0.85 -13.64
N LEU A 257 1.48 -0.29 -13.15
CA LEU A 257 2.24 -1.23 -13.97
C LEU A 257 1.39 -1.76 -15.14
N PHE A 258 0.13 -2.12 -14.89
CA PHE A 258 -0.80 -2.55 -15.93
C PHE A 258 -1.01 -1.48 -16.99
N LEU A 259 -1.29 -0.24 -16.60
CA LEU A 259 -1.48 0.88 -17.53
C LEU A 259 -0.19 1.18 -18.33
N ALA A 260 0.97 1.04 -17.69
CA ALA A 260 2.27 1.20 -18.36
C ALA A 260 2.49 0.11 -19.43
N ILE A 261 2.27 -1.16 -19.10
CA ILE A 261 2.38 -2.28 -20.05
C ILE A 261 1.35 -2.15 -21.17
N LEU A 262 0.11 -1.79 -20.84
CA LEU A 262 -0.96 -1.56 -21.81
C LEU A 262 -0.56 -0.49 -22.84
N ARG A 263 0.02 0.62 -22.36
CA ARG A 263 0.54 1.69 -23.22
C ARG A 263 1.66 1.21 -24.14
N ILE A 264 2.62 0.45 -23.61
CA ILE A 264 3.73 -0.11 -24.40
C ILE A 264 3.18 -0.99 -25.53
N LEU A 265 2.29 -1.95 -25.21
CA LEU A 265 1.74 -2.88 -26.20
C LEU A 265 0.89 -2.16 -27.25
N ASN A 266 0.09 -1.17 -26.83
CA ASN A 266 -0.69 -0.35 -27.75
C ASN A 266 0.19 0.47 -28.69
N SER A 267 1.28 1.07 -28.18
CA SER A 267 2.22 1.81 -29.02
C SER A 267 2.93 0.92 -30.04
N GLN A 268 3.17 -0.36 -29.72
CA GLN A 268 3.78 -1.31 -30.66
C GLN A 268 2.78 -1.80 -31.70
N SER A 269 1.50 -1.97 -31.34
CA SER A 269 0.47 -2.40 -32.29
C SER A 269 0.08 -1.33 -33.31
N ASN A 270 0.31 -0.04 -33.00
CA ASN A 270 -0.04 1.09 -33.86
C ASN A 270 1.14 1.56 -34.75
N ASN A 271 2.33 0.98 -34.59
CA ASN A 271 3.50 1.21 -35.46
C ASN A 271 3.61 0.08 -36.49
#